data_AF-A0A5S3QGA9-F1
#
_entry.id   AF-A0A5S3QGA9-F1
#
_cell.length_a   1.000
_cell.length_b   1.000
_cell.length_c   1.000
_cell.angle_alpha   90.00
_cell.angle_beta   90.00
_cell.angle_gamma   90.00
#
_symmetry.space_group_name_H-M   'P 1'
#
loop_
_entity.id
_entity.type
_entity.pdbx_description
1 polymer ?
#
loop_
_entity_poly.entity_id
_entity_poly.type
_entity_poly.pdbx_seq_one_letter_code
_entity_poly.pdbx_strand_id
1 'polypeptide(L)'
;MEAGDISPRAMKQAIMTNCRNKLCFNGVGFQDAQEFADEFGKDKIMMRQSTYKHHVIMPTVFPDSYRDTESEEYRFDPTDIMDNLPKYSFIHKVMYEAAMQKPALARGNLVPSDWKEKREWEDHGLKAKLRQVVNQAEEKTGAGLKRPFQRLANVKQKQAESTPNRPEPVEDNDKHRCSVPHEQKTVSDDASQNALDENHLSSGLVDQDVSQLQQEPEPIVEPPVQEQETEQKNTSAKPNQPIGQAADDGFWD
;
A
#
# COMPACT_ATOMS: atom_id res chain seq x y z
N MET A 1 -21.40 -13.90 -19.70
CA MET A 1 -20.02 -13.39 -19.83
C MET A 1 -19.11 -14.59 -19.73
N GLU A 2 -18.57 -15.01 -20.87
CA GLU A 2 -17.65 -16.15 -20.98
C GLU A 2 -16.28 -15.73 -20.45
N ALA A 3 -15.84 -16.32 -19.34
CA ALA A 3 -14.54 -16.05 -18.72
C ALA A 3 -13.41 -16.95 -19.26
N GLY A 4 -13.64 -17.66 -20.39
CA GLY A 4 -12.77 -18.74 -20.86
C GLY A 4 -11.40 -18.31 -21.37
N ASP A 5 -11.31 -17.16 -22.05
CA ASP A 5 -10.10 -16.76 -22.80
C ASP A 5 -9.53 -15.40 -22.35
N ILE A 6 -9.71 -15.02 -21.09
CA ILE A 6 -9.14 -13.76 -20.60
C ILE A 6 -7.64 -13.94 -20.38
N SER A 7 -6.84 -13.19 -21.13
CA SER A 7 -5.39 -13.19 -20.94
C SER A 7 -5.02 -12.83 -19.49
N PRO A 8 -3.95 -13.44 -18.92
CA PRO A 8 -3.52 -13.13 -17.55
C PRO A 8 -3.25 -11.63 -17.32
N ARG A 9 -2.77 -10.93 -18.36
CA ARG A 9 -2.53 -9.48 -18.34
C ARG A 9 -3.84 -8.68 -18.26
N ALA A 10 -4.86 -9.06 -19.03
CA ALA A 10 -6.17 -8.43 -18.95
C ALA A 10 -6.85 -8.68 -17.59
N MET A 11 -6.68 -9.89 -17.03
CA MET A 11 -7.17 -10.20 -15.69
C MET A 11 -6.46 -9.35 -14.62
N LYS A 12 -5.13 -9.22 -14.68
CA LYS A 12 -4.35 -8.34 -13.80
C LYS A 12 -4.87 -6.90 -13.87
N GLN A 13 -5.02 -6.36 -15.08
CA GLN A 13 -5.52 -5.00 -15.28
C GLN A 13 -6.93 -4.81 -14.72
N ALA A 14 -7.81 -5.80 -14.90
CA ALA A 14 -9.17 -5.76 -14.37
C ALA A 14 -9.19 -5.77 -12.85
N ILE A 15 -8.34 -6.58 -12.20
CA ILE A 15 -8.20 -6.60 -10.74
C ILE A 15 -7.65 -5.27 -10.23
N MET A 16 -6.57 -4.76 -10.85
CA MET A 16 -5.97 -3.47 -10.51
C MET A 16 -6.97 -2.33 -10.66
N THR A 17 -7.74 -2.30 -11.74
CA THR A 17 -8.68 -1.19 -11.98
C THR A 17 -9.90 -1.24 -11.05
N ASN A 18 -10.44 -2.43 -10.77
CA ASN A 18 -11.69 -2.56 -9.99
C ASN A 18 -11.48 -2.61 -8.48
N CYS A 19 -10.35 -3.13 -8.00
CA CYS A 19 -10.10 -3.23 -6.56
C CYS A 19 -9.71 -1.87 -6.00
N ARG A 20 -10.58 -1.28 -5.17
CA ARG A 20 -10.31 0.01 -4.49
C ARG A 20 -9.25 -0.13 -3.41
N ASN A 21 -9.31 -1.23 -2.67
CA ASN A 21 -8.33 -1.55 -1.62
C ASN A 21 -7.16 -2.28 -2.25
N LYS A 22 -5.96 -1.73 -2.07
CA LYS A 22 -4.72 -2.27 -2.64
C LYS A 22 -3.65 -2.34 -1.58
N LEU A 23 -2.92 -3.44 -1.59
CA LEU A 23 -1.75 -3.68 -0.77
C LEU A 23 -0.61 -4.04 -1.71
N CYS A 24 0.50 -3.31 -1.62
CA CYS A 24 1.70 -3.59 -2.39
C CYS A 24 2.83 -3.98 -1.44
N PHE A 25 3.40 -5.15 -1.69
CA PHE A 25 4.54 -5.69 -0.96
C PHE A 25 5.83 -5.44 -1.77
N ASN A 26 6.96 -5.48 -1.08
CA ASN A 26 8.28 -5.39 -1.71
C ASN A 26 8.55 -6.56 -2.67
N GLY A 27 9.40 -6.37 -3.68
CA GLY A 27 9.86 -7.42 -4.60
C GLY A 27 8.94 -7.68 -5.81
N VAL A 28 8.15 -6.69 -6.22
CA VAL A 28 7.39 -6.75 -7.47
C VAL A 28 8.27 -6.40 -8.68
N GLY A 29 7.91 -6.88 -9.87
CA GLY A 29 8.62 -6.51 -11.11
C GLY A 29 8.49 -5.03 -11.44
N PHE A 30 9.45 -4.46 -12.18
CA PHE A 30 9.49 -3.03 -12.52
C PHE A 30 8.20 -2.51 -13.17
N GLN A 31 7.63 -3.27 -14.11
CA GLN A 31 6.40 -2.89 -14.80
C GLN A 31 5.21 -2.78 -13.84
N ASP A 32 5.11 -3.72 -12.89
CA ASP A 32 4.07 -3.71 -11.86
C ASP A 32 4.30 -2.58 -10.86
N ALA A 33 5.55 -2.36 -10.45
CA ALA A 33 5.94 -1.28 -9.56
C ALA A 33 5.59 0.11 -10.13
N GLN A 34 5.80 0.30 -11.44
CA GLN A 34 5.45 1.53 -12.13
C GLN A 34 3.93 1.75 -12.15
N GLU A 35 3.15 0.72 -12.48
CA GLU A 35 1.69 0.78 -12.42
C GLU A 35 1.20 1.13 -11.00
N PHE A 36 1.80 0.54 -9.97
CA PHE A 36 1.48 0.87 -8.58
C PHE A 36 1.84 2.32 -8.21
N ALA A 37 3.02 2.80 -8.61
CA ALA A 37 3.45 4.17 -8.36
C ALA A 37 2.49 5.20 -9.00
N ASP A 38 2.09 4.96 -10.25
CA ASP A 38 1.10 5.79 -10.94
C ASP A 38 -0.26 5.76 -10.24
N GLU A 39 -0.69 4.61 -9.74
CA GLU A 39 -1.96 4.46 -9.02
C GLU A 39 -1.98 5.07 -7.61
N PHE A 40 -0.84 5.12 -6.91
CA PHE A 40 -0.72 5.79 -5.62
C PHE A 40 -0.65 7.31 -5.77
N GLY A 41 -0.27 7.78 -6.96
CA GLY A 41 -0.28 9.18 -7.35
C GLY A 41 1.02 9.91 -7.01
N LYS A 42 1.05 11.18 -7.41
CA LYS A 42 2.18 12.09 -7.22
C LYS A 42 1.87 13.10 -6.12
N ASP A 43 2.88 13.44 -5.33
CA ASP A 43 2.81 14.55 -4.39
C ASP A 43 3.42 15.79 -5.05
N LYS A 44 2.70 16.91 -4.94
CA LYS A 44 3.19 18.22 -5.40
C LYS A 44 4.12 18.78 -4.34
N ILE A 45 5.40 18.95 -4.68
CA ILE A 45 6.41 19.51 -3.80
C ILE A 45 6.71 20.93 -4.31
N MET A 46 6.50 21.91 -3.45
CA MET A 46 6.88 23.30 -3.73
C MET A 46 8.25 23.55 -3.12
N MET A 47 9.27 23.66 -3.96
CA MET A 47 10.61 24.01 -3.52
C MET A 47 10.83 25.51 -3.69
N ARG A 48 11.08 26.20 -2.58
CA ARG A 48 11.43 27.63 -2.60
C ARG A 48 12.95 27.79 -2.65
N GLN A 49 13.45 28.30 -3.75
CA GLN A 49 14.86 28.65 -3.93
C GLN A 49 15.07 30.13 -3.57
N SER A 50 16.01 30.37 -2.66
CA SER A 50 16.38 31.73 -2.26
C SER A 50 17.56 32.19 -3.11
N THR A 51 17.36 33.26 -3.89
CA THR A 51 18.43 33.84 -4.70
C THR A 51 19.09 35.01 -3.96
N TYR A 52 20.40 34.95 -3.81
CA TYR A 52 21.21 35.98 -3.16
C TYR A 52 21.99 36.75 -4.21
N LYS A 53 21.93 38.08 -4.15
CA LYS A 53 22.76 38.93 -4.97
C LYS A 53 24.14 39.04 -4.32
N HIS A 54 25.19 38.70 -5.06
CA HIS A 54 26.55 38.75 -4.55
C HIS A 54 27.05 40.20 -4.50
N HIS A 55 27.23 40.73 -3.29
CA HIS A 55 27.81 42.05 -3.05
C HIS A 55 29.21 41.91 -2.45
N VAL A 56 30.19 42.58 -3.05
CA VAL A 56 31.62 42.49 -2.67
C VAL A 56 31.91 43.17 -1.32
N ILE A 57 31.14 44.20 -0.96
CA ILE A 57 31.46 45.08 0.18
C ILE A 57 30.72 44.67 1.46
N MET A 58 29.52 44.11 1.35
CA MET A 58 28.74 43.69 2.52
C MET A 58 27.85 42.49 2.18
N PRO A 59 27.93 41.37 2.92
CA PRO A 59 27.08 40.21 2.68
C PRO A 59 25.63 40.52 3.05
N THR A 60 24.70 40.29 2.12
CA THR A 60 23.26 40.43 2.34
C THR A 60 22.74 39.23 3.12
N VAL A 61 22.28 39.50 4.34
CA VAL A 61 21.73 38.47 5.27
C VAL A 61 20.33 38.01 4.84
N PHE A 62 19.63 38.81 4.03
CA PHE A 62 18.28 38.51 3.56
C PHE A 62 18.28 38.23 2.05
N PRO A 63 17.50 37.22 1.58
CA PRO A 63 17.32 36.96 0.15
C PRO A 63 16.62 38.14 -0.53
N ASP A 64 17.04 38.45 -1.75
CA ASP A 64 16.46 39.55 -2.54
C ASP A 64 15.22 39.06 -3.32
N SER A 65 15.24 37.80 -3.77
CA SER A 65 14.13 37.20 -4.49
C SER A 65 13.98 35.72 -4.17
N TYR A 66 12.73 35.28 -4.09
CA TYR A 66 12.34 33.88 -3.97
C TYR A 66 11.83 33.39 -5.32
N ARG A 67 12.32 32.22 -5.74
CA ARG A 67 11.75 31.47 -6.86
C ARG A 67 11.11 30.21 -6.31
N ASP A 68 9.82 30.10 -6.52
CA ASP A 68 9.08 28.89 -6.17
C ASP A 68 9.02 28.01 -7.42
N THR A 69 9.56 26.80 -7.32
CA THR A 69 9.46 25.77 -8.36
C THR A 69 8.53 24.68 -7.86
N GLU A 70 7.50 24.39 -8.64
CA GLU A 70 6.57 23.30 -8.37
C GLU A 70 7.09 22.05 -9.10
N SER A 71 7.44 21.00 -8.35
CA SER A 71 7.74 19.67 -8.89
C SER A 71 6.65 18.69 -8.51
N GLU A 72 6.38 17.74 -9.40
CA GLU A 72 5.53 16.59 -9.12
C GLU A 72 6.42 15.36 -8.99
N GLU A 73 6.49 14.81 -7.79
CA GLU A 73 7.27 13.61 -7.50
C GLU A 73 6.33 12.47 -7.13
N TYR A 74 6.72 11.23 -7.48
CA TYR A 74 5.94 10.08 -7.07
C TYR A 74 5.91 10.00 -5.54
N ARG A 75 4.76 9.66 -4.97
CA ARG A 75 4.71 9.46 -3.52
C ARG A 75 5.57 8.27 -3.09
N PHE A 76 5.58 7.23 -3.92
CA PHE A 76 6.41 6.05 -3.77
C PHE A 76 7.07 5.80 -5.11
N ASP A 77 8.40 5.92 -5.15
CA ASP A 77 9.14 5.68 -6.38
C ASP A 77 9.05 4.19 -6.78
N PRO A 78 8.95 3.89 -8.09
CA PRO A 78 8.92 2.50 -8.55
C PRO A 78 10.12 1.68 -8.04
N THR A 79 11.30 2.29 -7.99
CA THR A 79 12.52 1.67 -7.45
C THR A 79 12.39 1.34 -5.97
N ASP A 80 11.71 2.19 -5.19
CA ASP A 80 11.51 1.93 -3.77
C ASP A 80 10.53 0.79 -3.52
N ILE A 81 9.53 0.66 -4.38
CA ILE A 81 8.56 -0.44 -4.34
C ILE A 81 9.23 -1.78 -4.69
N MET A 82 10.22 -1.76 -5.57
CA MET A 82 10.96 -2.97 -5.99
C MET A 82 11.90 -3.51 -4.92
N ASP A 83 12.73 -2.62 -4.34
CA ASP A 83 13.87 -3.03 -3.52
C ASP A 83 13.95 -2.30 -2.16
N ASN A 84 13.63 -1.00 -2.10
CA ASN A 84 13.96 -0.17 -0.92
C ASN A 84 12.88 -0.12 0.18
N LEU A 85 11.86 -1.00 0.13
CA LEU A 85 10.86 -1.06 1.21
C LEU A 85 11.44 -1.72 2.47
N PRO A 86 11.23 -1.12 3.68
CA PRO A 86 11.71 -1.72 4.92
C PRO A 86 11.13 -3.11 5.17
N LYS A 87 11.88 -3.97 5.88
CA LYS A 87 11.45 -5.35 6.18
C LYS A 87 10.06 -5.37 6.82
N TYR A 88 9.21 -6.28 6.33
CA TYR A 88 7.83 -6.45 6.76
C TYR A 88 6.95 -5.19 6.59
N SER A 89 7.33 -4.27 5.70
CA SER A 89 6.52 -3.11 5.38
C SER A 89 5.79 -3.32 4.06
N PHE A 90 4.63 -2.68 3.94
CA PHE A 90 3.80 -2.71 2.75
C PHE A 90 3.13 -1.35 2.57
N ILE A 91 2.88 -0.99 1.32
CA ILE A 91 2.13 0.22 0.98
C ILE A 91 0.67 -0.16 0.91
N HIS A 92 -0.19 0.60 1.60
CA HIS A 92 -1.61 0.36 1.58
C HIS A 92 -2.39 1.58 1.09
N LYS A 93 -3.38 1.31 0.25
CA LYS A 93 -4.43 2.23 -0.17
C LYS A 93 -5.75 1.59 0.23
N VAL A 94 -6.40 2.13 1.24
CA VAL A 94 -7.64 1.59 1.79
C VAL A 94 -8.76 2.62 1.72
N MET A 95 -9.96 2.14 1.43
CA MET A 95 -11.18 2.91 1.55
C MET A 95 -11.73 2.73 2.96
N TYR A 96 -11.96 3.83 3.67
CA TYR A 96 -12.57 3.85 4.99
C TYR A 96 -13.75 4.80 4.95
N GLU A 97 -14.91 4.39 5.46
CA GLU A 97 -16.14 5.20 5.47
C GLU A 97 -16.50 5.78 4.08
N ALA A 98 -16.37 4.95 3.03
CA ALA A 98 -16.61 5.32 1.63
C ALA A 98 -15.67 6.40 1.04
N ALA A 99 -14.67 6.87 1.81
CA ALA A 99 -13.62 7.78 1.34
C ALA A 99 -12.32 7.02 1.08
N MET A 100 -11.63 7.37 -0.01
CA MET A 100 -10.29 6.84 -0.29
C MET A 100 -9.27 7.53 0.62
N GLN A 101 -8.58 6.75 1.45
CA GLN A 101 -7.49 7.29 2.26
C GLN A 101 -6.23 7.51 1.42
N LYS A 102 -5.43 8.49 1.84
CA LYS A 102 -4.11 8.77 1.24
C LYS A 102 -3.23 7.51 1.40
N PRO A 103 -2.66 6.95 0.32
CA PRO A 103 -1.70 5.85 0.40
C PRO A 103 -0.60 6.11 1.42
N ALA A 104 -0.34 5.12 2.28
CA ALA A 104 0.63 5.22 3.36
C ALA A 104 1.43 3.92 3.51
N LEU A 105 2.58 4.02 4.17
CA LEU A 105 3.43 2.89 4.51
C LEU A 105 3.00 2.30 5.85
N ALA A 106 2.66 1.03 5.87
CA ALA A 106 2.37 0.28 7.09
C ALA A 106 3.44 -0.78 7.34
N ARG A 107 3.67 -1.07 8.62
CA ARG A 107 4.56 -2.15 9.06
C ARG A 107 3.70 -3.31 9.57
N GLY A 108 3.82 -4.45 8.90
CA GLY A 108 3.25 -5.71 9.36
C GLY A 108 4.12 -6.36 10.44
N ASN A 109 3.47 -7.12 11.31
CA ASN A 109 4.16 -8.05 12.21
C ASN A 109 4.19 -9.43 11.58
N LEU A 110 5.29 -10.15 11.75
CA LEU A 110 5.39 -11.53 11.29
C LEU A 110 4.42 -12.38 12.10
N VAL A 111 3.53 -13.08 11.39
CA VAL A 111 2.62 -14.06 11.99
C VAL A 111 3.39 -15.37 12.13
N PRO A 112 3.58 -15.91 13.35
CA PRO A 112 4.28 -17.18 13.54
C PRO A 112 3.55 -18.33 12.85
N SER A 113 4.27 -19.38 12.43
CA SER A 113 3.67 -20.55 11.76
C SER A 113 2.58 -21.23 12.60
N ASP A 114 2.73 -21.24 13.93
CA ASP A 114 1.75 -21.80 14.88
C ASP A 114 0.58 -20.84 15.15
N TRP A 115 0.17 -20.04 14.16
CA TRP A 115 -0.79 -18.96 14.40
C TRP A 115 -2.15 -19.51 14.90
N LYS A 116 -2.50 -20.72 14.49
CA LYS A 116 -3.79 -21.34 14.81
C LYS A 116 -3.88 -21.79 16.27
N GLU A 117 -2.76 -22.22 16.86
CA GLU A 117 -2.70 -22.73 18.24
C GLU A 117 -2.54 -21.60 19.25
N LYS A 118 -1.79 -20.55 18.90
CA LYS A 118 -1.50 -19.40 19.77
C LYS A 118 -2.50 -18.25 19.63
N ARG A 119 -3.76 -18.50 19.25
CA ARG A 119 -4.87 -17.51 19.14
C ARG A 119 -5.21 -16.79 20.48
N GLU A 120 -4.34 -16.86 21.46
CA GLU A 120 -4.40 -16.17 22.74
C GLU A 120 -3.97 -14.68 22.62
N TRP A 121 -3.33 -14.25 21.52
CA TRP A 121 -2.85 -12.87 21.36
C TRP A 121 -3.94 -11.80 21.14
N GLU A 122 -5.13 -12.16 20.63
CA GLU A 122 -6.25 -11.21 20.54
C GLU A 122 -6.83 -10.92 21.94
N ASP A 123 -6.80 -11.93 22.80
CA ASP A 123 -7.34 -11.88 24.15
C ASP A 123 -6.47 -11.04 25.09
N HIS A 124 -5.15 -11.03 24.90
CA HIS A 124 -4.25 -10.35 25.83
C HIS A 124 -4.38 -8.82 25.76
N GLY A 125 -4.64 -8.24 24.57
CA GLY A 125 -4.85 -6.80 24.40
C GLY A 125 -6.18 -6.30 24.96
N LEU A 126 -7.26 -7.08 24.75
CA LEU A 126 -8.58 -6.80 25.31
C LEU A 126 -8.61 -7.02 26.83
N LYS A 127 -8.05 -8.12 27.32
CA LYS A 127 -7.95 -8.40 28.77
C LYS A 127 -7.06 -7.38 29.48
N ALA A 128 -5.97 -6.92 28.87
CA ALA A 128 -5.12 -5.88 29.44
C ALA A 128 -5.86 -4.53 29.55
N LYS A 129 -6.57 -4.10 28.50
CA LYS A 129 -7.40 -2.90 28.53
C LYS A 129 -8.55 -3.02 29.54
N LEU A 130 -9.21 -4.18 29.62
CA LEU A 130 -10.28 -4.44 30.58
C LEU A 130 -9.77 -4.37 32.03
N ARG A 131 -8.61 -4.97 32.32
CA ARG A 131 -7.97 -4.85 33.65
C ARG A 131 -7.60 -3.41 34.00
N GLN A 132 -7.13 -2.64 33.03
CA GLN A 132 -6.77 -1.24 33.26
C GLN A 132 -8.00 -0.37 33.58
N VAL A 133 -9.13 -0.64 32.94
CA VAL A 133 -10.41 0.03 33.25
C VAL A 133 -10.96 -0.38 34.61
N VAL A 134 -10.87 -1.67 34.96
CA VAL A 134 -11.31 -2.17 36.29
C VAL A 134 -10.45 -1.57 37.40
N ASN A 135 -9.13 -1.55 37.26
CA ASN A 135 -8.23 -0.96 38.26
C ASN A 135 -8.45 0.55 38.41
N GLN A 136 -8.68 1.28 37.32
CA GLN A 136 -9.03 2.71 37.38
C GLN A 136 -10.41 2.97 37.98
N ALA A 137 -11.37 2.05 37.81
CA ALA A 137 -12.68 2.15 38.44
C ALA A 137 -12.61 1.88 39.95
N GLU A 138 -11.80 0.91 40.38
CA GLU A 138 -11.54 0.62 41.80
C GLU A 138 -10.83 1.79 42.51
N GLU A 139 -9.86 2.43 41.88
CA GLU A 139 -9.19 3.61 42.45
C GLU A 139 -10.14 4.81 42.60
N LYS A 140 -11.10 4.99 41.68
CA LYS A 140 -12.08 6.08 41.75
C LYS A 140 -13.28 5.79 42.66
N THR A 141 -13.53 4.53 43.01
CA THR A 141 -14.61 4.14 43.94
C THR A 141 -14.12 3.69 45.33
N GLY A 142 -12.79 3.62 45.53
CA GLY A 142 -12.12 3.26 46.77
C GLY A 142 -12.31 4.21 47.96
N ALA A 143 -13.12 5.28 47.82
CA ALA A 143 -13.41 6.20 48.91
C ALA A 143 -14.80 6.02 49.58
N GLY A 144 -15.65 5.05 49.20
CA GLY A 144 -17.00 5.11 49.80
C GLY A 144 -18.05 4.01 49.66
N LEU A 145 -17.77 2.78 49.22
CA LEU A 145 -18.86 1.78 49.16
C LEU A 145 -18.47 0.35 49.58
N LYS A 146 -17.99 0.22 50.83
CA LYS A 146 -18.18 -1.03 51.57
C LYS A 146 -19.63 -1.08 52.06
N ARG A 147 -20.52 -1.78 51.35
CA ARG A 147 -21.72 -2.38 51.95
C ARG A 147 -21.95 -3.81 51.44
N PRO A 148 -22.49 -4.69 52.30
CA PRO A 148 -22.22 -6.13 52.24
C PRO A 148 -23.31 -6.87 51.45
N PHE A 149 -22.92 -7.57 50.39
CA PHE A 149 -23.74 -8.65 49.81
C PHE A 149 -23.52 -9.95 50.60
N GLN A 150 -24.01 -9.95 51.84
CA GLN A 150 -24.27 -11.18 52.60
C GLN A 150 -25.69 -11.10 53.13
N ARG A 151 -26.67 -11.32 52.26
CA ARG A 151 -28.03 -11.75 52.63
C ARG A 151 -28.69 -12.20 51.35
N LEU A 152 -28.63 -13.49 51.08
CA LEU A 152 -29.65 -14.29 50.34
C LEU A 152 -29.25 -15.78 50.29
N ALA A 153 -28.57 -16.28 51.34
CA ALA A 153 -28.40 -17.70 51.58
C ALA A 153 -29.04 -18.02 52.94
N ASN A 154 -30.38 -18.08 52.98
CA ASN A 154 -31.19 -18.81 53.96
C ASN A 154 -32.67 -18.44 53.82
N VAL A 155 -33.32 -18.93 52.76
CA VAL A 155 -34.76 -19.20 52.77
C VAL A 155 -34.98 -20.49 51.98
N LYS A 156 -34.83 -21.63 52.67
CA LYS A 156 -35.31 -22.93 52.21
C LYS A 156 -36.15 -23.51 53.36
N GLN A 157 -37.30 -24.08 53.00
CA GLN A 157 -38.26 -24.83 53.84
C GLN A 157 -39.40 -24.02 54.50
N LYS A 158 -40.53 -23.91 53.79
CA LYS A 158 -41.79 -24.61 54.13
C LYS A 158 -42.91 -24.11 53.21
N GLN A 159 -43.31 -24.90 52.23
CA GLN A 159 -44.63 -25.52 52.17
C GLN A 159 -44.76 -26.33 50.88
N ALA A 160 -45.30 -27.53 51.08
CA ALA A 160 -45.56 -28.53 50.09
C ALA A 160 -46.96 -28.35 49.47
N GLU A 161 -47.13 -29.02 48.32
CA GLU A 161 -48.39 -29.53 47.76
C GLU A 161 -49.46 -28.55 47.25
N SER A 162 -49.57 -28.45 45.91
CA SER A 162 -50.65 -29.10 45.15
C SER A 162 -50.48 -28.93 43.63
N THR A 163 -50.20 -30.02 42.92
CA THR A 163 -50.48 -30.26 41.48
C THR A 163 -52.02 -30.27 41.27
N PRO A 164 -52.65 -30.17 40.06
CA PRO A 164 -52.12 -30.44 38.70
C PRO A 164 -52.63 -29.57 37.52
N ASN A 165 -51.86 -29.50 36.41
CA ASN A 165 -52.30 -29.79 35.02
C ASN A 165 -51.33 -29.23 33.94
N ARG A 166 -50.59 -30.16 33.31
CA ARG A 166 -50.37 -30.42 31.85
C ARG A 166 -51.02 -29.45 30.82
N PRO A 167 -50.51 -29.22 29.58
CA PRO A 167 -49.52 -29.98 28.79
C PRO A 167 -48.33 -29.19 28.15
N GLU A 168 -47.26 -29.91 27.83
CA GLU A 168 -46.31 -29.63 26.72
C GLU A 168 -46.85 -30.22 25.38
N PRO A 169 -46.14 -30.23 24.22
CA PRO A 169 -44.97 -29.45 23.75
C PRO A 169 -45.19 -28.86 22.34
N VAL A 170 -44.28 -28.01 21.85
CA VAL A 170 -44.01 -27.90 20.40
C VAL A 170 -42.50 -27.77 20.20
N GLU A 171 -41.89 -28.89 19.80
CA GLU A 171 -40.62 -28.89 19.07
C GLU A 171 -40.89 -28.45 17.63
N ASP A 172 -40.24 -27.40 17.15
CA ASP A 172 -40.12 -27.16 15.71
C ASP A 172 -38.75 -27.65 15.22
N ASN A 173 -38.83 -28.79 14.54
CA ASN A 173 -37.82 -29.30 13.63
C ASN A 173 -37.89 -28.45 12.35
N ASP A 174 -36.82 -27.71 12.03
CA ASP A 174 -36.56 -27.35 10.63
C ASP A 174 -35.22 -27.90 10.16
N LYS A 175 -35.34 -29.15 9.69
CA LYS A 175 -34.39 -29.83 8.82
C LYS A 175 -34.60 -29.33 7.39
N HIS A 176 -33.74 -28.42 6.91
CA HIS A 176 -33.46 -28.32 5.48
C HIS A 176 -32.06 -28.85 5.16
N ARG A 177 -32.10 -30.18 5.00
CA ARG A 177 -31.22 -31.07 4.25
C ARG A 177 -30.96 -30.53 2.84
N CYS A 178 -29.71 -30.11 2.59
CA CYS A 178 -29.12 -30.11 1.25
C CYS A 178 -27.77 -30.82 1.31
N SER A 179 -27.82 -32.14 1.47
CA SER A 179 -26.71 -33.03 1.18
C SER A 179 -26.72 -33.32 -0.33
N VAL A 180 -25.84 -32.66 -1.08
CA VAL A 180 -25.49 -33.04 -2.45
C VAL A 180 -24.40 -34.11 -2.37
N PRO A 181 -24.59 -35.31 -2.96
CA PRO A 181 -23.52 -36.26 -3.15
C PRO A 181 -22.98 -36.10 -4.58
N HIS A 182 -21.71 -35.70 -4.75
CA HIS A 182 -21.05 -35.96 -6.03
C HIS A 182 -19.54 -36.15 -5.88
N GLU A 183 -19.18 -37.42 -5.92
CA GLU A 183 -18.00 -38.03 -6.56
C GLU A 183 -16.64 -37.35 -6.40
N GLN A 184 -15.89 -37.86 -5.42
CA GLN A 184 -14.44 -37.98 -5.52
C GLN A 184 -14.12 -38.95 -6.67
N LYS A 185 -13.86 -38.40 -7.86
CA LYS A 185 -13.16 -39.14 -8.91
C LYS A 185 -11.67 -38.90 -8.73
N THR A 186 -11.02 -39.86 -8.09
CA THR A 186 -9.58 -40.09 -8.20
C THR A 186 -9.25 -40.30 -9.67
N VAL A 187 -8.72 -39.27 -10.32
CA VAL A 187 -8.08 -39.41 -11.63
C VAL A 187 -6.64 -39.81 -11.35
N SER A 188 -6.34 -40.98 -11.87
CA SER A 188 -5.09 -41.69 -11.88
C SER A 188 -3.92 -40.85 -12.38
N ASP A 189 -2.76 -41.13 -11.80
CA ASP A 189 -1.45 -40.83 -12.34
C ASP A 189 -1.31 -41.38 -13.77
N ASP A 190 -1.34 -40.51 -14.77
CA ASP A 190 -0.80 -40.81 -16.10
C ASP A 190 0.60 -40.21 -16.19
N ALA A 191 1.56 -41.11 -15.98
CA ALA A 191 2.96 -40.95 -16.30
C ALA A 191 3.12 -40.69 -17.81
N SER A 192 3.14 -39.42 -18.21
CA SER A 192 3.62 -39.04 -19.53
C SER A 192 5.14 -38.89 -19.49
N GLN A 193 5.79 -39.97 -19.93
CA GLN A 193 7.18 -39.98 -20.38
C GLN A 193 7.34 -38.95 -21.51
N ASN A 194 7.92 -37.79 -21.21
CA ASN A 194 8.57 -36.99 -22.25
C ASN A 194 10.01 -37.49 -22.36
N ALA A 195 10.24 -38.20 -23.45
CA ALA A 195 11.56 -38.59 -23.93
C ALA A 195 12.46 -37.35 -24.01
N LEU A 196 13.59 -37.44 -23.32
CA LEU A 196 14.75 -36.61 -23.58
C LEU A 196 15.27 -36.97 -24.97
N ASP A 197 15.13 -36.04 -25.92
CA ASP A 197 15.92 -36.06 -27.14
C ASP A 197 17.39 -35.88 -26.76
N GLU A 198 18.12 -37.00 -26.78
CA GLU A 198 19.55 -36.99 -27.01
C GLU A 198 19.80 -36.48 -28.42
N ASN A 199 20.41 -35.31 -28.58
CA ASN A 199 21.12 -35.00 -29.80
C ASN A 199 22.28 -34.02 -29.55
N HIS A 200 23.47 -34.57 -29.82
CA HIS A 200 24.67 -33.92 -30.30
C HIS A 200 25.52 -33.07 -29.35
N LEU A 201 26.42 -33.80 -28.69
CA LEU A 201 27.84 -33.47 -28.63
C LEU A 201 28.34 -32.87 -29.97
N SER A 202 28.82 -31.63 -29.92
CA SER A 202 29.86 -31.15 -30.82
C SER A 202 30.87 -30.34 -30.01
N SER A 203 32.03 -30.97 -29.86
CA SER A 203 33.27 -30.43 -29.33
C SER A 203 33.70 -29.18 -30.09
N GLY A 204 33.86 -28.07 -29.39
CA GLY A 204 34.52 -26.86 -29.88
C GLY A 204 35.45 -26.33 -28.79
N LEU A 205 36.63 -26.94 -28.68
CA LEU A 205 37.76 -26.42 -27.94
C LEU A 205 38.21 -25.14 -28.63
N VAL A 206 38.05 -23.98 -27.98
CA VAL A 206 38.69 -22.74 -28.40
C VAL A 206 39.44 -22.19 -27.20
N ASP A 207 40.72 -22.55 -27.13
CA ASP A 207 41.73 -21.79 -26.44
C ASP A 207 41.79 -20.40 -27.08
N GLN A 208 41.46 -19.35 -26.33
CA GLN A 208 41.89 -18.00 -26.66
C GLN A 208 42.61 -17.37 -25.48
N ASP A 209 43.93 -17.45 -25.63
CA ASP A 209 44.98 -16.58 -25.13
C ASP A 209 44.52 -15.32 -24.37
N VAL A 210 44.82 -15.35 -23.08
CA VAL A 210 45.02 -14.18 -22.24
C VAL A 210 46.38 -13.58 -22.62
N SER A 211 46.38 -12.45 -23.33
CA SER A 211 47.55 -11.57 -23.43
C SER A 211 47.12 -10.11 -23.60
N GLN A 212 47.31 -9.37 -22.51
CA GLN A 212 47.88 -8.01 -22.43
C GLN A 212 47.41 -6.96 -23.45
N LEU A 213 46.66 -5.97 -22.95
CA LEU A 213 46.89 -4.57 -23.30
C LEU A 213 46.46 -3.68 -22.12
N GLN A 214 47.47 -3.27 -21.34
CA GLN A 214 47.39 -2.08 -20.50
C GLN A 214 47.16 -0.87 -21.42
N GLN A 215 45.94 -0.35 -21.41
CA GLN A 215 45.68 1.01 -21.88
C GLN A 215 45.85 1.96 -20.70
N GLU A 216 46.91 2.74 -20.79
CA GLU A 216 47.15 3.96 -20.04
C GLU A 216 45.99 4.94 -20.28
N PRO A 217 45.31 5.45 -19.24
CA PRO A 217 44.26 6.44 -19.43
C PRO A 217 44.90 7.80 -19.80
N GLU A 218 44.60 8.27 -21.01
CA GLU A 218 44.98 9.63 -21.43
C GLU A 218 44.36 10.69 -20.50
N PRO A 219 45.08 11.79 -20.22
CA PRO A 219 44.57 12.88 -19.41
C PRO A 219 43.40 13.56 -20.13
N ILE A 220 42.26 13.64 -19.43
CA ILE A 220 41.09 14.43 -19.84
C ILE A 220 41.53 15.90 -19.97
N VAL A 221 41.69 16.35 -21.21
CA VAL A 221 41.84 17.76 -21.55
C VAL A 221 40.47 18.41 -21.39
N GLU A 222 40.30 19.18 -20.33
CA GLU A 222 39.14 20.05 -20.14
C GLU A 222 39.07 21.05 -21.32
N PRO A 223 37.92 21.16 -22.03
CA PRO A 223 37.77 22.18 -23.05
C PRO A 223 37.73 23.57 -22.39
N PRO A 224 38.36 24.59 -22.99
CA PRO A 224 38.33 25.94 -22.45
C PRO A 224 36.90 26.48 -22.45
N VAL A 225 36.46 26.92 -21.27
CA VAL A 225 35.23 27.66 -21.04
C VAL A 225 35.28 28.93 -21.89
N GLN A 226 34.53 28.94 -22.98
CA GLN A 226 34.23 30.16 -23.71
C GLN A 226 33.18 30.93 -22.93
N GLU A 227 33.62 32.00 -22.25
CA GLU A 227 32.76 33.05 -21.72
C GLU A 227 32.00 33.69 -22.90
N GLN A 228 30.74 33.29 -23.09
CA GLN A 228 29.83 34.03 -23.95
C GLN A 228 29.28 35.23 -23.17
N GLU A 229 29.89 36.39 -23.41
CA GLU A 229 29.29 37.69 -23.16
C GLU A 229 27.96 37.77 -23.91
N THR A 230 26.84 37.74 -23.18
CA THR A 230 25.53 38.08 -23.74
C THR A 230 25.31 39.58 -23.59
N GLU A 231 25.64 40.32 -24.66
CA GLU A 231 25.15 41.68 -24.90
C GLU A 231 23.61 41.66 -24.96
N GLN A 232 22.94 42.03 -23.86
CA GLN A 232 21.51 42.36 -23.89
C GLN A 232 21.31 43.75 -24.48
N LYS A 233 21.11 43.78 -25.80
CA LYS A 233 20.68 44.95 -26.55
C LYS A 233 19.23 45.26 -26.23
N ASN A 234 19.04 46.28 -25.39
CA ASN A 234 17.77 46.97 -25.18
C ASN A 234 17.23 47.53 -26.50
N THR A 235 16.06 47.07 -26.93
CA THR A 235 15.20 47.84 -27.84
C THR A 235 13.82 47.98 -27.24
N SER A 236 13.57 49.20 -26.75
CA SER A 236 12.24 49.69 -26.42
C SER A 236 11.46 49.92 -27.71
N ALA A 237 10.22 49.45 -27.80
CA ALA A 237 9.22 49.97 -28.72
C ALA A 237 7.83 49.90 -28.09
N LYS A 238 7.11 51.00 -28.27
CA LYS A 238 5.90 51.49 -27.58
C LYS A 238 4.62 50.70 -27.89
N PRO A 239 3.54 50.95 -27.11
CA PRO A 239 2.26 50.26 -27.20
C PRO A 239 1.37 50.85 -28.31
N ASN A 240 0.50 50.03 -28.88
CA ASN A 240 -0.68 50.49 -29.60
C ASN A 240 -1.89 49.63 -29.24
N GLN A 241 -3.01 50.32 -29.22
CA GLN A 241 -4.26 50.03 -28.51
C GLN A 241 -5.25 49.18 -29.36
N PRO A 242 -6.48 48.92 -28.87
CA PRO A 242 -7.27 47.72 -29.14
C PRO A 242 -8.21 47.87 -30.34
N ILE A 243 -8.90 46.80 -30.75
CA ILE A 243 -10.27 46.74 -31.31
C ILE A 243 -10.57 45.28 -31.74
N GLY A 244 -11.75 44.76 -31.37
CA GLY A 244 -12.27 43.52 -31.95
C GLY A 244 -13.30 42.80 -31.07
N GLN A 245 -14.54 43.29 -31.09
CA GLN A 245 -15.75 42.65 -30.54
C GLN A 245 -16.30 41.56 -31.49
N ALA A 246 -17.13 40.67 -30.90
CA ALA A 246 -18.14 39.76 -31.50
C ALA A 246 -17.59 38.54 -32.29
N ALA A 247 -18.21 37.34 -32.29
CA ALA A 247 -19.51 36.82 -31.90
C ALA A 247 -19.28 35.41 -31.26
N ASP A 248 -20.01 34.91 -30.26
CA ASP A 248 -21.42 34.50 -30.23
C ASP A 248 -21.83 33.58 -31.39
N ASP A 249 -21.41 32.32 -31.34
CA ASP A 249 -22.01 31.24 -32.12
C ASP A 249 -22.20 30.01 -31.21
N GLY A 250 -23.45 29.81 -30.79
CA GLY A 250 -23.91 28.63 -30.09
C GLY A 250 -23.69 27.38 -30.94
N PHE A 251 -22.97 26.42 -30.36
CA PHE A 251 -22.69 25.13 -30.98
C PHE A 251 -22.94 24.06 -29.91
N TRP A 252 -23.87 23.14 -30.22
CA TRP A 252 -24.44 22.05 -29.42
C TRP A 252 -25.76 22.35 -28.69
N ASP A 253 -26.83 22.41 -29.48
CA ASP A 253 -28.08 21.66 -29.21
C ASP A 253 -27.94 20.26 -29.85
#